data_AF-K1QXM1-F1
#
_entry.id   AF-K1QXM1-F1
#
_cell.length_a   1.000
_cell.length_b   1.000
_cell.length_c   1.000
_cell.angle_alpha   90.00
_cell.angle_beta   90.00
_cell.angle_gamma   90.00
#
_symmetry.space_group_name_H-M   'P 1'
#
loop_
_entity.id
_entity.type
_entity.pdbx_description
1 polymer ?
#
loop_
_entity_poly.entity_id
_entity_poly.type
_entity_poly.pdbx_seq_one_letter_code
_entity_poly.pdbx_strand_id
1 'polypeptide(L)'
;MVSLIHNLDDTKWVEVNSSDRGDGFVEFAINRTTTPLDAHTLKISVADNAGNFKNVVINNTRDNSNPLKNVNQADLKLDEEGNVVGIDVEGDCVITKG
;
A
#
# COMPACT_ATOMS: atom_id res chain seq x y z
N MET A 1 -16.33 2.71 6.43
CA MET A 1 -14.89 2.58 6.14
C MET A 1 -14.60 3.57 5.02
N VAL A 2 -13.49 4.33 5.07
CA VAL A 2 -13.08 5.18 3.95
C VAL A 2 -12.25 4.29 3.02
N SER A 3 -12.63 4.17 1.74
CA SER A 3 -11.88 3.35 0.79
C SER A 3 -10.42 3.80 0.67
N LEU A 4 -9.51 2.85 0.40
CA LEU A 4 -8.08 3.08 0.17
C LEU A 4 -7.84 4.19 -0.87
N ILE A 5 -8.61 4.21 -1.96
CA ILE A 5 -8.39 5.15 -3.06
C ILE A 5 -8.52 6.61 -2.62
N HIS A 6 -9.29 6.90 -1.57
CA HIS A 6 -9.44 8.26 -1.07
C HIS A 6 -8.16 8.85 -0.45
N ASN A 7 -7.17 8.00 -0.13
CA ASN A 7 -5.85 8.41 0.36
C ASN A 7 -4.79 8.42 -0.76
N LEU A 8 -5.15 8.05 -1.99
CA LEU A 8 -4.25 7.88 -3.12
C LEU A 8 -4.61 8.82 -4.26
N ASP A 9 -3.62 9.17 -5.06
CA ASP A 9 -3.83 9.92 -6.31
C ASP A 9 -4.55 9.00 -7.31
N ASP A 10 -5.85 9.25 -7.51
CA ASP A 10 -6.71 8.49 -8.42
C ASP A 10 -6.38 8.68 -9.90
N THR A 11 -5.45 9.57 -10.25
CA THR A 11 -4.86 9.64 -11.59
C THR A 11 -3.76 8.59 -11.76
N LYS A 12 -3.15 8.12 -10.67
CA LYS A 12 -2.05 7.13 -10.63
C LYS A 12 -2.47 5.77 -10.11
N TRP A 13 -3.51 5.71 -9.29
CA TRP A 13 -4.07 4.50 -8.71
C TRP A 13 -5.47 4.24 -9.24
N VAL A 14 -5.87 2.96 -9.25
CA VAL A 14 -7.22 2.54 -9.65
C VAL A 14 -7.72 1.45 -8.72
N GLU A 15 -8.99 1.54 -8.31
CA GLU A 15 -9.68 0.45 -7.62
C GLU A 15 -9.95 -0.70 -8.58
N VAL A 16 -9.71 -1.92 -8.11
CA VAL A 16 -9.97 -3.15 -8.84
C VAL A 16 -10.64 -4.16 -7.92
N ASN A 17 -11.33 -5.16 -8.47
CA ASN A 17 -11.73 -6.30 -7.65
C ASN A 17 -10.48 -7.09 -7.25
N SER A 18 -10.44 -7.64 -6.04
CA SER A 18 -9.31 -8.49 -5.62
C SER A 18 -9.10 -9.73 -6.50
N SER A 19 -10.14 -10.20 -7.20
CA SER A 19 -10.01 -11.28 -8.19
C SER A 19 -9.26 -10.87 -9.45
N ASP A 20 -9.22 -9.58 -9.75
CA ASP A 20 -8.72 -9.01 -11.01
C ASP A 20 -7.39 -8.25 -10.81
N ARG A 21 -6.89 -8.15 -9.56
CA ARG A 21 -5.66 -7.42 -9.18
C ARG A 21 -4.37 -8.04 -9.75
N GLY A 22 -4.46 -9.27 -10.26
CA GLY A 22 -3.33 -10.05 -10.74
C GLY A 22 -2.47 -10.64 -9.62
N ASP A 23 -1.33 -11.21 -10.00
CA ASP A 23 -0.44 -11.94 -9.08
C ASP A 23 0.60 -11.03 -8.39
N GLY A 24 1.31 -11.61 -7.42
CA GLY A 24 2.47 -11.00 -6.75
C GLY A 24 2.15 -10.27 -5.44
N PHE A 25 0.90 -10.36 -4.97
CA PHE A 25 0.51 -9.88 -3.65
C PHE A 25 0.98 -10.83 -2.56
N VAL A 26 1.53 -10.28 -1.49
CA VAL A 26 2.00 -11.00 -0.31
C VAL A 26 1.45 -10.31 0.93
N GLU A 27 0.94 -11.09 1.87
CA GLU A 27 0.44 -10.57 3.15
C GLU A 27 1.59 -10.03 4.00
N PHE A 28 1.41 -8.83 4.55
CA PHE A 28 2.33 -8.22 5.49
C PHE A 28 1.59 -7.71 6.73
N ALA A 29 2.24 -7.82 7.88
CA ALA A 29 1.86 -7.04 9.04
C ALA A 29 2.33 -5.58 8.88
N ILE A 30 1.43 -4.63 9.04
CA ILE A 30 1.70 -3.21 8.89
C ILE A 30 2.17 -2.65 10.23
N ASN A 31 3.43 -2.20 10.27
CA ASN A 31 3.91 -1.40 11.39
C ASN A 31 3.41 0.04 11.18
N ARG A 32 2.53 0.49 12.06
CA ARG A 32 1.84 1.79 11.96
C ARG A 32 2.78 3.00 12.06
N THR A 33 4.07 2.78 12.33
CA THR A 33 5.10 3.81 12.20
C THR A 33 5.37 4.12 10.73
N THR A 34 4.88 5.28 10.28
CA THR A 34 5.10 5.80 8.93
C THR A 34 6.00 7.04 8.97
N THR A 35 6.88 7.18 7.98
CA THR A 35 7.73 8.36 7.78
C THR A 35 7.38 9.00 6.44
N PRO A 36 6.80 10.21 6.41
CA PRO A 36 6.67 10.97 5.17
C PRO A 36 8.06 11.28 4.59
N LEU A 37 8.25 10.98 3.31
CA LEU A 37 9.46 11.37 2.57
C LEU A 37 9.24 12.72 1.87
N ASP A 38 8.03 12.94 1.37
CA ASP A 38 7.52 14.20 0.85
C ASP A 38 5.98 14.24 0.99
N ALA A 39 5.30 15.21 0.36
CA ALA A 39 3.84 15.39 0.46
C ALA A 39 3.00 14.21 -0.11
N HIS A 40 3.58 13.44 -1.04
CA HIS A 40 2.92 12.38 -1.81
C HIS A 40 3.61 11.02 -1.67
N THR A 41 4.61 10.90 -0.79
CA THR A 41 5.42 9.70 -0.63
C THR A 41 5.54 9.32 0.84
N LEU A 42 5.17 8.09 1.17
CA LEU A 42 5.27 7.53 2.51
C LEU A 42 6.19 6.33 2.54
N LYS A 43 7.12 6.32 3.50
CA LYS A 43 7.87 5.11 3.88
C LYS A 43 7.17 4.43 5.05
N ILE A 44 6.93 3.13 4.93
CA ILE A 44 6.24 2.31 5.93
C ILE A 44 7.09 1.10 6.26
N SER A 45 7.19 0.77 7.56
CA SER A 45 7.80 -0.49 7.97
C SER A 45 6.73 -1.60 7.94
N VAL A 46 7.08 -2.75 7.39
CA VAL A 46 6.22 -3.93 7.33
C VAL A 46 6.99 -5.15 7.81
N ALA A 47 6.30 -6.15 8.34
CA ALA A 47 6.87 -7.44 8.69
C ALA A 47 6.26 -8.55 7.82
N ASP A 48 7.10 -9.42 7.29
CA ASP A 48 6.65 -10.63 6.60
C ASP A 48 6.16 -11.70 7.61
N ASN A 49 5.65 -12.82 7.09
CA ASN A 49 5.15 -13.93 7.92
C ASN A 49 6.24 -14.65 8.74
N ALA A 50 7.52 -14.41 8.43
CA ALA A 50 8.65 -14.89 9.23
C ALA A 50 9.08 -13.86 10.30
N GLY A 51 8.41 -12.71 10.38
CA GLY A 51 8.71 -11.63 11.32
C GLY A 51 9.89 -10.75 10.89
N ASN A 52 10.38 -10.87 9.65
CA ASN A 52 11.44 -10.00 9.16
C ASN A 52 10.86 -8.64 8.79
N PHE A 53 11.45 -7.58 9.35
CA PHE A 53 11.06 -6.22 9.04
C PHE A 53 11.76 -5.72 7.77
N LYS A 54 11.01 -5.01 6.93
CA LYS A 54 11.54 -4.22 5.83
C LYS A 54 10.79 -2.88 5.73
N ASN A 55 11.39 -1.93 5.03
CA ASN A 55 10.72 -0.69 4.66
C ASN A 55 10.22 -0.80 3.22
N VAL A 56 9.01 -0.35 2.99
CA VAL A 56 8.41 -0.20 1.66
C VAL A 56 8.02 1.26 1.44
N VAL A 57 7.91 1.66 0.18
CA VAL A 57 7.57 3.03 -0.20
C VAL A 57 6.23 3.05 -0.94
N ILE A 58 5.29 3.84 -0.47
CA ILE A 58 4.04 4.13 -1.17
C ILE A 58 4.21 5.49 -1.85
N ASN A 59 4.20 5.47 -3.18
CA ASN A 59 4.25 6.67 -4.02
C ASN A 59 2.82 7.12 -4.40
N ASN A 60 2.68 8.38 -4.77
CA ASN A 60 1.43 8.98 -5.25
C ASN A 60 0.27 8.87 -4.23
N THR A 61 0.57 9.12 -2.95
CA THR A 61 -0.48 9.38 -1.95
C THR A 61 -1.08 10.77 -2.19
N ARG A 62 -2.32 11.00 -1.76
CA ARG A 62 -2.82 12.37 -1.61
C ARG A 62 -2.03 13.10 -0.52
N ASP A 63 -2.10 14.42 -0.54
CA ASP A 63 -1.39 15.29 0.41
C ASP A 63 -1.59 14.83 1.85
N ASN A 64 -0.49 14.55 2.54
CA ASN A 64 -0.44 14.16 3.95
C ASN A 64 -1.38 12.99 4.31
N SER A 65 -1.69 12.13 3.34
CA SER A 65 -2.63 11.02 3.50
C SER A 65 -1.88 9.71 3.68
N ASN A 66 -2.41 8.83 4.52
CA ASN A 66 -1.83 7.50 4.77
C ASN A 66 -2.90 6.43 4.47
N PRO A 67 -2.77 5.68 3.35
CA PRO A 67 -3.75 4.68 2.96
C PRO A 67 -3.81 3.50 3.95
N LEU A 68 -2.73 3.25 4.69
CA LEU A 68 -2.65 2.15 5.67
C LEU A 68 -2.83 2.64 7.11
N LYS A 69 -3.42 3.83 7.31
CA LYS A 69 -3.70 4.35 8.65
C LYS A 69 -4.66 3.40 9.38
N ASN A 70 -4.25 2.94 10.55
CA ASN A 70 -4.96 1.97 11.40
C ASN A 70 -5.12 0.55 10.82
N VAL A 71 -4.53 0.26 9.66
CA VAL A 71 -4.48 -1.10 9.11
C VAL A 71 -3.48 -1.93 9.91
N ASN A 72 -3.82 -3.20 10.18
CA ASN A 72 -2.93 -4.15 10.88
C ASN A 72 -2.22 -5.07 9.90
N GLN A 73 -2.90 -5.46 8.83
CA GLN A 73 -2.43 -6.38 7.81
C GLN A 73 -2.94 -5.91 6.45
N ALA A 74 -2.12 -6.08 5.43
CA ALA A 74 -2.51 -5.83 4.04
C ALA A 74 -1.74 -6.79 3.15
N ASP A 75 -2.38 -7.20 2.06
CA ASP A 75 -1.71 -7.81 0.94
C ASP A 75 -1.06 -6.70 0.12
N LEU A 76 0.27 -6.71 0.00
CA LEU A 76 1.01 -5.73 -0.78
C LEU A 76 1.69 -6.41 -1.97
N LYS A 77 1.64 -5.74 -3.12
CA LYS A 77 2.48 -6.05 -4.27
C LYS A 77 3.60 -5.03 -4.35
N LEU A 78 4.84 -5.52 -4.44
CA LEU A 78 6.05 -4.70 -4.51
C LEU A 78 6.71 -4.83 -5.89
N ASP A 79 7.35 -3.76 -6.36
CA ASP A 79 8.29 -3.83 -7.47
C ASP A 79 9.70 -4.29 -7.01
N GLU A 80 10.66 -4.34 -7.94
CA GLU A 80 12.03 -4.77 -7.67
C GLU A 80 12.81 -3.82 -6.73
N GLU A 81 12.36 -2.57 -6.59
CA GLU A 81 12.97 -1.55 -5.74
C GLU A 81 12.33 -1.49 -4.34
N GLY A 82 11.24 -2.23 -4.12
CA GLY A 82 10.48 -2.23 -2.87
C GLY A 82 9.43 -1.12 -2.78
N ASN A 83 9.05 -0.51 -3.91
CA ASN A 83 7.89 0.36 -3.97
C ASN A 83 6.61 -0.46 -4.01
N VAL A 84 5.57 0.02 -3.34
CA VAL A 84 4.24 -0.57 -3.35
C VAL A 84 3.53 -0.18 -4.65
N VAL A 85 3.18 -1.18 -5.44
CA VAL A 85 2.45 -1.05 -6.71
C VAL A 85 1.04 -1.65 -6.66
N GLY A 86 0.68 -2.28 -5.54
CA GLY A 86 -0.65 -2.79 -5.25
C GLY A 86 -0.88 -2.91 -3.76
N ILE A 87 -2.10 -2.60 -3.32
CA ILE A 87 -2.56 -2.71 -1.93
C ILE A 87 -3.92 -3.39 -1.93
N ASP A 88 -4.12 -4.36 -1.06
CA ASP A 88 -5.44 -4.91 -0.77
C ASP A 88 -5.61 -5.06 0.73
N VAL A 89 -6.68 -4.46 1.24
CA VAL A 89 -7.09 -4.53 2.64
C VAL A 89 -8.50 -5.09 2.68
N GLU A 90 -8.62 -6.36 3.04
CA GLU A 90 -9.91 -7.05 3.22
C GLU A 90 -10.86 -6.93 2.00
N GLY A 91 -10.32 -6.88 0.78
CA GLY A 91 -11.09 -6.79 -0.46
C GLY A 91 -11.21 -5.37 -1.04
N ASP A 92 -10.78 -4.35 -0.30
CA ASP A 92 -10.57 -3.01 -0.85
C ASP A 92 -9.20 -2.99 -1.53
N CYS A 93 -9.19 -3.11 -2.85
CA CYS A 93 -7.98 -3.32 -3.63
C CYS A 93 -7.71 -2.19 -4.63
N VAL A 94 -6.47 -1.72 -4.64
CA VAL A 94 -5.97 -0.69 -5.54
C VAL A 94 -4.65 -1.11 -6.15
N ILE A 95 -4.44 -0.77 -7.42
CA ILE A 95 -3.17 -0.97 -8.14
C ILE A 95 -2.72 0.32 -8.82
N THR A 96 -1.42 0.46 -9.05
CA THR A 96 -0.89 1.55 -9.88
C THR A 96 -1.31 1.36 -11.33
N LYS A 97 -1.73 2.43 -11.99
CA LYS A 97 -1.91 2.47 -13.45
C LYS A 97 -0.53 2.41 -14.10
N GLY A 98 -0.35 1.47 -15.04
CA GLY A 98 0.82 1.40 -15.91
C GLY A 98 0.91 2.58 -16.87
#